data_AF-A0A425WJT9-F1
#
_entry.id   AF-A0A425WJT9-F1
#
_cell.length_a   1.000
_cell.length_b   1.000
_cell.length_c   1.000
_cell.angle_alpha   90.00
_cell.angle_beta   90.00
_cell.angle_gamma   90.00
#
_symmetry.space_group_name_H-M   'P 1'
#
loop_
_entity.id
_entity.type
_entity.pdbx_description
1 polymer ?
#
loop_
_entity_poly.entity_id
_entity_poly.type
_entity_poly.pdbx_seq_one_letter_code
_entity_poly.pdbx_strand_id
1 'polypeptide(L)'
;MVGFHFPWSRKRCAQASDTSSTTEPQHKPIHYTGPLRRVSLRYRGRVQAVGFRYQAEILAQSVGVTGWVRNEDNGDVLLHVQGTPQQIERYKEGIQELSASRNTWIEAALVEEKPLEVVDGERKFSVAYT
;
A
#
# COMPACT_ATOMS: atom_id res chain seq x y z
N MET A 1 -10.65 -15.79 -9.00
CA MET A 1 -10.32 -14.59 -8.20
C MET A 1 -8.99 -14.86 -7.53
N VAL A 2 -7.93 -14.14 -7.88
CA VAL A 2 -6.58 -14.34 -7.35
C VAL A 2 -6.53 -13.84 -5.91
N GLY A 3 -6.38 -14.75 -4.95
CA GLY A 3 -6.18 -14.43 -3.55
C GLY A 3 -4.75 -13.95 -3.33
N PHE A 4 -4.58 -12.68 -3.02
CA PHE A 4 -3.26 -12.11 -2.70
C PHE A 4 -3.09 -12.07 -1.18
N HIS A 5 -1.92 -12.50 -0.73
CA HIS A 5 -1.59 -12.62 0.69
C HIS A 5 -0.80 -11.39 1.13
N PHE A 6 -1.49 -10.34 1.58
CA PHE A 6 -0.81 -9.25 2.28
C PHE A 6 -0.40 -9.70 3.70
N PRO A 7 0.73 -9.21 4.24
CA PRO A 7 1.29 -9.70 5.51
C PRO A 7 0.38 -9.50 6.73
N TRP A 8 -0.63 -8.61 6.65
CA TRP A 8 -1.65 -8.40 7.69
C TRP A 8 -2.95 -9.21 7.50
N SER A 9 -3.10 -9.95 6.39
CA SER A 9 -4.28 -10.75 6.03
C SER A 9 -4.24 -12.16 6.64
N ARG A 10 -3.66 -12.32 7.84
CA ARG A 10 -3.63 -13.63 8.52
C ARG A 10 -5.02 -13.99 9.05
N LYS A 11 -5.76 -14.79 8.30
CA LYS A 11 -6.80 -15.65 8.89
C LYS A 11 -6.11 -16.75 9.71
N ARG A 12 -6.39 -16.87 11.02
CA ARG A 12 -6.12 -18.07 11.84
C ARG A 12 -7.44 -18.84 11.98
N CYS A 13 -7.57 -20.17 12.05
CA CYS A 13 -6.69 -21.34 12.09
C CYS A 13 -7.60 -22.57 11.87
N ALA A 14 -7.11 -23.65 11.27
CA ALA A 14 -7.52 -25.05 11.54
C ALA A 14 -6.35 -26.00 11.17
N GLN A 15 -6.27 -27.14 11.86
CA GLN A 15 -5.05 -27.87 12.25
C GLN A 15 -4.40 -28.78 11.17
N ALA A 16 -3.09 -29.06 11.39
CA ALA A 16 -2.24 -30.25 11.11
C ALA A 16 -2.56 -31.11 9.87
N SER A 17 -1.60 -31.53 9.03
CA SER A 17 -0.31 -32.18 9.35
C SER A 17 0.64 -32.18 8.13
N ASP A 18 1.90 -32.51 8.41
CA ASP A 18 2.94 -33.01 7.51
C ASP A 18 3.75 -32.09 6.58
N THR A 19 5.06 -32.08 6.89
CA THR A 19 6.23 -32.14 5.99
C THR A 19 6.49 -30.99 5.02
N SER A 20 7.55 -30.25 5.36
CA SER A 20 8.55 -29.64 4.47
C SER A 20 8.11 -29.27 3.05
N SER A 21 7.75 -28.01 2.86
CA SER A 21 8.12 -27.25 1.65
C SER A 21 8.01 -25.76 1.97
N THR A 22 9.16 -25.10 2.04
CA THR A 22 9.29 -23.64 1.97
C THR A 22 8.77 -23.21 0.60
N THR A 23 7.47 -22.97 0.48
CA THR A 23 6.91 -22.36 -0.73
C THR A 23 7.08 -20.86 -0.60
N GLU A 24 8.19 -20.34 -1.12
CA GLU A 24 8.28 -18.92 -1.48
C GLU A 24 7.00 -18.55 -2.26
N PRO A 25 6.25 -17.51 -1.87
CA PRO A 25 5.07 -17.12 -2.61
C PRO A 25 5.50 -16.71 -4.02
N GLN A 26 5.03 -17.47 -5.01
CA GLN A 26 5.35 -17.28 -6.43
C GLN A 26 4.97 -15.86 -6.89
N HIS A 27 5.95 -14.96 -6.92
CA HIS A 27 5.82 -13.62 -7.49
C HIS A 27 5.89 -13.75 -9.02
N LYS A 28 4.73 -13.97 -9.67
CA LYS A 28 4.64 -13.71 -11.12
C LYS A 28 4.98 -12.24 -11.31
N PRO A 29 5.96 -11.85 -12.16
CA PRO A 29 6.16 -10.45 -12.46
C PRO A 29 4.91 -9.99 -13.19
N ILE A 30 4.04 -9.28 -12.47
CA ILE A 30 2.92 -8.61 -13.11
C ILE A 30 3.59 -7.48 -13.90
N HIS A 31 3.82 -7.73 -15.19
CA HIS A 31 4.31 -6.70 -16.11
C HIS A 31 3.20 -5.68 -16.26
N TYR A 32 3.21 -4.68 -15.38
CA TYR A 32 2.32 -3.56 -15.48
C TYR A 32 2.76 -2.71 -16.67
N THR A 33 2.17 -2.98 -17.83
CA THR A 33 2.43 -2.23 -19.05
C THR A 33 1.37 -1.13 -19.16
N GLY A 34 1.76 0.12 -18.96
CA GLY A 34 0.87 1.27 -19.06
C GLY A 34 1.60 2.60 -18.87
N PRO A 35 0.99 3.73 -19.27
CA PRO A 35 1.59 5.04 -19.04
C PRO A 35 1.71 5.30 -17.54
N LEU A 36 2.85 5.86 -17.12
CA LEU A 36 3.02 6.28 -15.73
C LEU A 36 1.99 7.36 -15.39
N ARG A 37 1.41 7.24 -14.20
CA ARG A 37 0.56 8.24 -13.57
C ARG A 37 1.10 8.55 -12.20
N ARG A 38 0.84 9.77 -11.74
CA ARG A 38 1.08 10.17 -10.36
C ARG A 38 -0.22 10.69 -9.76
N VAL A 39 -0.52 10.28 -8.55
CA VAL A 39 -1.70 10.74 -7.80
C VAL A 39 -1.30 11.20 -6.41
N SER A 40 -1.95 12.25 -5.93
CA SER A 40 -1.98 12.66 -4.54
C SER A 40 -3.20 12.04 -3.89
N LEU A 41 -3.01 11.32 -2.78
CA LEU A 41 -4.05 10.68 -2.00
C LEU A 41 -4.02 11.24 -0.59
N ARG A 42 -5.14 11.74 -0.10
CA ARG A 42 -5.29 12.17 1.29
C ARG A 42 -6.20 11.20 2.03
N TYR A 43 -5.69 10.65 3.13
CA TYR A 43 -6.44 9.78 4.03
C TYR A 43 -6.69 10.46 5.36
N ARG A 44 -7.90 10.26 5.88
CA ARG A 44 -8.35 10.74 7.18
C ARG A 44 -8.79 9.57 8.05
N GLY A 45 -8.70 9.75 9.37
CA GLY A 45 -9.21 8.83 10.36
C GLY A 45 -8.14 8.50 11.39
N ARG A 46 -8.09 7.25 11.84
CA ARG A 46 -7.05 6.76 12.74
C ARG A 46 -5.81 6.37 11.95
N VAL A 47 -5.06 7.37 11.50
CA VAL A 47 -3.91 7.23 10.58
C VAL A 47 -2.56 7.62 11.21
N GLN A 48 -2.57 8.37 12.31
CA GLN A 48 -1.36 8.77 13.04
C GLN A 48 -1.13 7.88 14.27
N ALA A 49 0.14 7.70 14.66
CA ALA A 49 0.57 6.83 15.78
C ALA A 49 0.14 5.34 15.70
N VAL A 50 -0.30 4.86 14.54
CA VAL A 50 -0.76 3.47 14.30
C VAL A 50 0.13 2.66 13.34
N GLY A 51 1.30 3.19 12.98
CA GLY A 51 2.20 2.54 12.04
C GLY A 51 1.79 2.63 10.57
N PHE A 52 0.86 3.53 10.21
CA PHE A 52 0.38 3.71 8.83
C PHE A 52 1.52 3.91 7.83
N ARG A 53 2.47 4.80 8.14
CA ARG A 53 3.62 5.13 7.25
C ARG A 53 4.46 3.90 6.90
N TYR A 54 4.71 3.04 7.90
CA TYR A 54 5.47 1.80 7.73
C TYR A 54 4.71 0.81 6.83
N GLN A 55 3.41 0.63 7.07
CA GLN A 55 2.57 -0.25 6.25
C GLN A 55 2.42 0.26 4.82
N ALA A 56 2.29 1.57 4.64
CA ALA A 56 2.24 2.22 3.34
C ALA A 56 3.53 1.99 2.54
N GLU A 57 4.70 2.10 3.18
CA GLU A 57 6.00 1.82 2.56
C GLU A 57 6.13 0.34 2.15
N ILE A 58 5.78 -0.61 3.03
CA ILE A 58 5.80 -2.04 2.69
C ILE A 58 4.87 -2.34 1.53
N LEU A 59 3.66 -1.79 1.54
CA LEU A 59 2.70 -1.96 0.47
C LEU A 59 3.24 -1.38 -0.84
N ALA A 60 3.84 -0.20 -0.81
CA ALA A 60 4.44 0.44 -1.98
C ALA A 60 5.52 -0.44 -2.61
N GLN A 61 6.41 -1.00 -1.78
CA GLN A 61 7.46 -1.93 -2.21
C GLN A 61 6.86 -3.21 -2.80
N SER A 62 5.79 -3.75 -2.21
CA SER A 62 5.14 -4.99 -2.69
C SER A 62 4.44 -4.82 -4.05
N VAL A 63 3.89 -3.64 -4.32
CA VAL A 63 3.18 -3.32 -5.58
C VAL A 63 4.13 -2.74 -6.64
N GLY A 64 5.26 -2.18 -6.22
CA GLY A 64 6.25 -1.56 -7.11
C GLY A 64 5.89 -0.13 -7.51
N VAL A 65 5.21 0.62 -6.64
CA VAL A 65 4.96 2.07 -6.82
C VAL A 65 6.05 2.91 -6.15
N THR A 66 6.18 4.15 -6.62
CA THR A 66 7.16 5.13 -6.14
C THR A 66 6.45 6.36 -5.57
N GLY A 67 7.19 7.23 -4.88
CA GLY A 67 6.65 8.47 -4.30
C GLY A 67 6.95 8.64 -2.82
N TRP A 68 5.99 9.14 -2.05
CA TRP A 68 6.21 9.40 -0.63
C TRP A 68 4.93 9.42 0.20
N VAL A 69 5.09 9.28 1.51
CA VAL A 69 4.02 9.43 2.52
C VAL A 69 4.42 10.43 3.59
N ARG A 70 3.50 11.31 3.98
CA ARG A 70 3.70 12.33 5.01
C ARG A 70 2.47 12.46 5.93
N ASN A 71 2.70 12.68 7.22
CA ASN A 71 1.64 13.11 8.13
C ASN A 71 1.45 14.62 8.00
N GLU A 72 0.22 15.06 7.82
CA GLU A 72 -0.13 16.48 7.79
C GLU A 72 -0.42 16.97 9.22
N ASP A 73 -0.19 18.27 9.48
CA ASP A 73 -0.40 18.89 10.79
C ASP A 73 -1.86 18.85 11.26
N ASN A 74 -2.80 18.73 10.32
CA ASN A 74 -4.23 18.64 10.59
C ASN A 74 -4.69 17.23 11.05
N GLY A 75 -3.76 16.27 11.18
CA GLY A 75 -4.07 14.90 11.56
C GLY A 75 -4.25 13.92 10.39
N ASP A 76 -4.34 14.41 9.15
CA ASP A 76 -4.47 13.59 7.95
C ASP A 76 -3.11 12.99 7.53
N VAL A 77 -3.14 12.06 6.57
CA VAL A 77 -1.95 11.55 5.89
C VAL A 77 -2.06 11.85 4.40
N LEU A 78 -0.99 12.42 3.85
CA LEU A 78 -0.85 12.71 2.43
C LEU A 78 0.14 11.72 1.79
N LEU A 79 -0.24 11.14 0.67
CA LEU A 79 0.60 10.24 -0.10
C LEU A 79 0.70 10.72 -1.54
N HIS A 80 1.90 10.73 -2.07
CA HIS A 80 2.13 10.83 -3.51
C HIS A 80 2.52 9.44 -4.00
N VAL A 81 1.77 8.91 -4.95
CA VAL A 81 1.98 7.56 -5.50
C VAL A 81 2.14 7.68 -7.00
N GLN A 82 3.23 7.12 -7.51
CA GLN A 82 3.56 7.10 -8.92
C GLN A 82 3.77 5.66 -9.39
N GLY A 83 3.10 5.32 -10.50
CA GLY A 83 3.16 3.99 -11.10
C GLY A 83 2.18 3.88 -12.26
N THR A 84 2.00 2.66 -12.76
CA THR A 84 0.93 2.39 -13.73
C THR A 84 -0.45 2.50 -13.09
N PRO A 85 -1.53 2.70 -13.88
CA PRO A 85 -2.89 2.73 -13.34
C PRO A 85 -3.23 1.49 -12.50
N GLN A 86 -2.81 0.31 -12.96
CA GLN A 86 -3.06 -0.96 -12.27
C GLN A 86 -2.31 -1.05 -10.94
N GLN A 87 -1.08 -0.54 -10.87
CA GLN A 87 -0.32 -0.48 -9.63
C GLN A 87 -0.94 0.50 -8.64
N ILE A 88 -1.38 1.67 -9.11
CA ILE A 88 -2.02 2.68 -8.25
C ILE A 88 -3.32 2.13 -7.67
N GLU A 89 -4.17 1.51 -8.49
CA GLU A 89 -5.40 0.88 -8.01
C GLU A 89 -5.09 -0.26 -7.02
N ARG A 90 -4.09 -1.09 -7.31
CA ARG A 90 -3.69 -2.15 -6.39
C ARG A 90 -3.16 -1.62 -5.06
N TYR A 91 -2.45 -0.50 -5.09
CA TYR A 91 -2.00 0.18 -3.89
C TYR A 91 -3.19 0.72 -3.07
N LYS A 92 -4.17 1.35 -3.71
CA LYS A 92 -5.40 1.82 -3.05
C LYS A 92 -6.19 0.68 -2.40
N GLU A 93 -6.35 -0.44 -3.11
CA GLU A 93 -6.97 -1.66 -2.59
C GLU A 93 -6.22 -2.16 -1.35
N GLY A 94 -4.88 -2.19 -1.37
CA GLY A 94 -4.08 -2.60 -0.22
C GLY A 94 -4.27 -1.72 1.01
N ILE A 95 -4.40 -0.40 0.84
CA ILE A 95 -4.73 0.52 1.94
C ILE A 95 -6.16 0.27 2.47
N GLN A 96 -7.11 -0.02 1.59
CA GLN A 96 -8.47 -0.36 2.01
C GLN A 96 -8.51 -1.68 2.79
N GLU A 97 -7.77 -2.70 2.34
CA GLU A 97 -7.61 -3.97 3.05
C GLU A 97 -6.91 -3.79 4.41
N LEU A 98 -5.92 -2.89 4.52
CA LEU A 98 -5.31 -2.49 5.79
C LEU A 98 -6.38 -1.93 6.73
N SER A 99 -7.16 -0.97 6.25
CA SER A 99 -8.20 -0.31 7.05
C SER A 99 -9.34 -1.24 7.46
N ALA A 100 -9.61 -2.29 6.68
CA ALA A 100 -10.62 -3.30 6.99
C ALA A 100 -10.08 -4.43 7.89
N SER A 101 -8.77 -4.52 8.09
CA SER A 101 -8.15 -5.60 8.86
C SER A 101 -8.36 -5.42 10.36
N ARG A 102 -8.94 -6.44 11.00
CA ARG A 102 -9.10 -6.53 12.46
C ARG A 102 -7.77 -6.61 13.23
N ASN A 103 -6.66 -6.81 12.52
CA ASN A 103 -5.33 -6.93 13.10
C ASN A 103 -4.57 -5.60 13.12
N THR A 104 -5.18 -4.52 12.66
CA THR A 104 -4.59 -3.17 12.71
C THR A 104 -5.52 -2.22 13.45
N TRP A 105 -4.95 -1.15 13.98
CA TRP A 105 -5.70 -0.02 14.54
C TRP A 105 -5.90 1.10 13.52
N ILE A 106 -5.71 0.79 12.23
CA ILE A 106 -5.70 1.76 11.15
C ILE A 106 -7.12 1.93 10.65
N GLU A 107 -7.61 3.17 10.65
CA GLU A 107 -8.85 3.56 9.99
C GLU A 107 -8.53 4.65 8.99
N ALA A 108 -8.45 4.29 7.71
CA ALA A 108 -8.02 5.18 6.65
C ALA A 108 -9.13 5.36 5.61
N ALA A 109 -9.85 6.48 5.70
CA ALA A 109 -10.83 6.90 4.70
C ALA A 109 -10.15 7.82 3.68
N LEU A 110 -10.21 7.45 2.40
CA LEU A 110 -9.76 8.31 1.30
C LEU A 110 -10.70 9.52 1.20
N VAL A 111 -10.19 10.73 1.41
CA VAL A 111 -10.99 11.97 1.36
C VAL A 111 -10.70 12.82 0.14
N GLU A 112 -9.54 12.64 -0.48
CA GLU A 112 -9.15 13.41 -1.67
C GLU A 112 -8.20 12.58 -2.54
N GLU A 113 -8.46 12.55 -3.84
CA GLU A 113 -7.59 12.01 -4.87
C GLU A 113 -7.39 13.07 -5.96
N LYS A 114 -6.14 13.43 -6.25
CA LYS A 114 -5.80 14.43 -7.27
C LYS A 114 -4.73 13.89 -8.22
N PRO A 115 -4.89 13.98 -9.54
CA PRO A 115 -3.79 13.70 -10.46
C PRO A 115 -2.66 14.71 -10.28
N LEU A 116 -1.42 14.25 -10.44
CA LEU A 116 -0.21 15.06 -10.40
C LEU A 116 0.65 14.77 -11.63
N GLU A 117 1.54 15.71 -11.93
CA GLU A 117 2.59 15.50 -12.93
C GLU A 117 3.55 14.41 -12.50
N VAL A 118 3.91 13.54 -13.44
CA VAL A 118 4.88 12.46 -13.23
C VAL A 118 6.26 13.09 -13.01
N VAL A 119 6.98 12.60 -12.00
CA VAL A 119 8.37 13.00 -11.76
C VAL A 119 9.27 11.99 -12.43
N ASP A 120 10.04 12.45 -13.41
CA ASP A 120 11.00 11.60 -14.11
C ASP A 120 12.12 11.14 -13.16
N GLY A 121 12.53 9.87 -13.30
CA GLY A 121 13.58 9.29 -12.47
C GLY A 121 13.22 9.04 -10.99
N GLU A 122 11.95 9.16 -10.57
CA GLU A 122 11.54 8.77 -9.22
C GLU A 122 11.59 7.23 -9.08
N ARG A 123 12.48 6.72 -8.23
CA ARG A 123 12.77 5.27 -8.11
C ARG A 123 12.39 4.64 -6.79
N LYS A 124 12.06 5.44 -5.77
CA LYS A 124 11.81 4.95 -4.41
C LYS A 124 10.51 5.49 -3.87
N PHE A 125 9.92 4.74 -2.96
CA PHE A 125 8.90 5.22 -2.05
C PHE A 125 9.55 5.59 -0.72
N SER A 126 9.29 6.77 -0.17
CA SER A 126 9.93 7.22 1.08
C SER A 126 8.97 7.87 2.07
N VAL A 127 9.26 7.72 3.36
CA VAL A 127 8.57 8.45 4.43
C VAL A 127 9.16 9.86 4.56
N ALA A 128 8.34 10.89 4.33
CA ALA A 128 8.72 12.29 4.51
C ALA A 128 8.42 12.75 5.95
N TYR A 129 9.34 13.54 6.52
CA TYR A 129 9.30 14.03 7.91
C TYR A 129 9.23 15.56 8.01
N THR A 130 9.08 16.27 6.88
CA THR A 130 9.16 17.74 6.79
C THR A 130 7.79 18.38 6.70
#